data_AF-A0A4Q9JT27-F1
#
_entry.id   AF-A0A4Q9JT27-F1
#
_cell.length_a   1.000
_cell.length_b   1.000
_cell.length_c   1.000
_cell.angle_alpha   90.00
_cell.angle_beta   90.00
_cell.angle_gamma   90.00
#
_symmetry.space_group_name_H-M   'P 1'
#
loop_
_entity.id
_entity.type
_entity.pdbx_description
1 polymer ?
#
loop_
_entity_poly.entity_id
_entity_poly.type
_entity_poly.pdbx_seq_one_letter_code
_entity_poly.pdbx_strand_id
1 'polypeptide(L)'
;MYSNCQKSKSKFINFLYFLNTIIENFKKVRKMKSIKSPKIKDIITLPSTAVLNPILEDNVLTCMHGGKVELKAKKAKKMTDQGIGIVLRREIEGASIKGCSNPPILGGPCQKVLMLFPYTYSKHKINDDFIILQLGLIGTSDKGFPILAIPKPNKIKFSPIKTKASKLAKITYEQMKI
;
A
#
# COMPACT_ATOMS: atom_id res chain seq x y z
N MET A 1 -3.33 21.14 -64.03
CA MET A 1 -2.44 20.69 -62.92
C MET A 1 -2.27 21.76 -61.82
N TYR A 2 -3.33 22.50 -61.42
CA TYR A 2 -3.22 23.63 -60.46
C TYR A 2 -4.04 23.46 -59.16
N SER A 3 -4.92 22.47 -59.06
CA SER A 3 -5.86 22.31 -57.92
C SER A 3 -5.32 21.48 -56.74
N ASN A 4 -4.29 20.64 -56.95
CA ASN A 4 -3.66 19.86 -55.87
C ASN A 4 -2.58 20.64 -55.08
N CYS A 5 -2.11 21.78 -55.61
CA CYS A 5 -1.10 22.62 -54.95
C CYS A 5 -1.71 23.55 -53.87
N GLN A 6 -2.97 23.97 -54.01
CA GLN A 6 -3.64 24.84 -53.03
C GLN A 6 -4.11 24.09 -51.76
N LYS A 7 -4.57 22.84 -51.89
CA LYS A 7 -5.01 22.01 -50.74
C LYS A 7 -3.86 21.62 -49.80
N SER A 8 -2.65 21.41 -50.32
CA SER A 8 -1.48 21.08 -49.50
C SER A 8 -0.99 22.29 -48.68
N LYS A 9 -1.02 23.50 -49.27
CA LYS A 9 -0.68 24.75 -48.61
C LYS A 9 -1.64 25.09 -47.45
N SER A 10 -2.94 24.86 -47.63
CA SER A 10 -3.96 25.08 -46.59
C SER A 10 -3.78 24.16 -45.37
N LYS A 11 -3.48 22.86 -45.58
CA LYS A 11 -3.18 21.92 -44.48
C LYS A 11 -1.92 22.29 -43.72
N PHE A 12 -0.88 22.76 -44.41
CA PHE A 12 0.39 23.15 -43.79
C PHE A 12 0.23 24.42 -42.92
N ILE A 13 -0.56 25.39 -43.39
CA ILE A 13 -0.88 26.62 -42.63
C ILE A 13 -1.67 26.30 -41.36
N ASN A 14 -2.66 25.41 -41.44
CA ASN A 14 -3.43 24.98 -40.25
C ASN A 14 -2.57 24.20 -39.24
N PHE A 15 -1.61 23.41 -39.72
CA PHE A 15 -0.65 22.71 -38.85
C PHE A 15 0.32 23.67 -38.14
N LEU A 16 0.82 24.68 -38.86
CA LEU A 16 1.64 25.75 -38.28
C LEU A 16 0.87 26.57 -37.24
N TYR A 17 -0.40 26.87 -37.49
CA TYR A 17 -1.26 27.56 -36.52
C TYR A 17 -1.48 26.71 -35.26
N PHE A 18 -1.70 25.40 -35.42
CA PHE A 18 -1.84 24.46 -34.31
C PHE A 18 -0.55 24.35 -33.48
N LEU A 19 0.61 24.22 -34.12
CA LEU A 19 1.92 24.18 -33.45
C LEU A 19 2.22 25.49 -32.70
N ASN A 20 1.94 26.64 -33.30
CA ASN A 20 2.13 27.93 -32.62
C ASN A 20 1.22 28.07 -31.39
N THR A 21 -0.02 27.56 -31.46
CA THR A 21 -0.94 27.54 -30.32
C THR A 21 -0.44 26.64 -29.19
N ILE A 22 0.12 25.46 -29.52
CA ILE A 22 0.75 24.55 -28.54
C ILE A 22 1.97 25.22 -27.89
N ILE A 23 2.84 25.86 -28.67
CA ILE A 23 4.05 26.53 -28.18
C ILE A 23 3.71 27.69 -27.24
N GLU A 24 2.72 28.52 -27.58
CA GLU A 24 2.27 29.61 -26.71
C GLU A 24 1.64 29.10 -25.41
N ASN A 25 0.88 28.01 -25.45
CA ASN A 25 0.37 27.35 -24.24
C ASN A 25 1.51 26.79 -23.36
N PHE A 26 2.55 26.20 -23.96
CA PHE A 26 3.74 25.73 -23.22
C PHE A 26 4.56 26.87 -22.60
N LYS A 27 4.58 28.06 -23.24
CA LYS A 27 5.19 29.27 -22.65
C LYS A 27 4.34 29.83 -21.51
N LYS A 28 3.00 29.76 -21.60
CA LYS A 28 2.07 30.17 -20.55
C LYS A 28 2.16 29.28 -19.30
N VAL A 29 2.30 27.97 -19.49
CA VAL A 29 2.52 26.99 -18.39
C VAL A 29 3.87 27.21 -17.70
N ARG A 30 4.94 27.52 -18.46
CA ARG A 30 6.27 27.80 -17.88
C ARG A 30 6.39 29.14 -17.15
N LYS A 31 5.46 30.08 -17.37
CA LYS A 31 5.41 31.36 -16.62
C LYS A 31 4.62 31.27 -15.31
N MET A 32 4.15 30.08 -14.91
CA MET A 32 3.56 29.89 -13.59
C MET A 32 4.67 30.03 -12.53
N LYS A 33 4.68 31.22 -11.93
CA LYS A 33 5.69 31.76 -11.03
C LYS A 33 6.01 30.79 -9.88
N SER A 34 7.30 30.75 -9.53
CA SER A 34 7.84 30.03 -8.38
C SER A 34 7.03 30.32 -7.11
N ILE A 35 6.40 29.28 -6.58
CA ILE A 35 5.85 29.30 -5.24
C ILE A 35 7.06 29.28 -4.30
N LYS A 36 7.29 30.35 -3.54
CA LYS A 36 8.32 30.36 -2.50
C LYS A 36 8.01 29.24 -1.51
N SER A 37 8.90 28.26 -1.39
CA SER A 37 8.76 27.17 -0.44
C SER A 37 8.80 27.73 1.00
N PRO A 38 7.80 27.42 1.83
CA PRO A 38 7.81 27.86 3.22
C PRO A 38 8.95 27.17 3.99
N LYS A 39 9.67 27.94 4.81
CA LYS A 39 10.77 27.44 5.64
C LYS A 39 10.23 26.59 6.78
N ILE A 40 10.59 25.31 6.76
CA ILE A 40 10.22 24.31 7.77
C ILE A 40 11.01 24.58 9.06
N LYS A 41 10.32 24.73 10.20
CA LYS A 41 10.94 24.64 11.53
C LYS A 41 10.67 23.25 12.10
N ASP A 42 11.70 22.61 12.64
CA ASP A 42 11.65 21.22 13.09
C ASP A 42 10.80 21.04 14.34
N ILE A 43 9.98 19.98 14.36
CA ILE A 43 9.26 19.52 15.55
C ILE A 43 9.72 18.10 15.86
N ILE A 44 9.97 17.84 17.14
CA ILE A 44 10.41 16.58 17.74
C ILE A 44 9.26 15.57 17.69
N THR A 45 9.45 14.44 17.00
CA THR A 45 8.45 13.36 16.91
C THR A 45 8.44 12.51 18.19
N LEU A 46 7.35 12.54 18.96
CA LEU A 46 7.17 11.65 20.12
C LEU A 46 6.94 10.19 19.63
N PRO A 47 7.58 9.17 20.21
CA PRO A 47 7.38 7.77 19.79
C PRO A 47 5.97 7.27 20.13
N SER A 48 5.30 6.62 19.17
CA SER A 48 4.02 5.95 19.43
C SER A 48 4.22 4.74 20.37
N THR A 49 3.50 4.71 21.49
CA THR A 49 3.46 3.60 22.46
C THR A 49 2.46 2.50 22.08
N ALA A 50 1.94 2.52 20.84
CA ALA A 50 0.92 1.57 20.40
C ALA A 50 1.40 0.12 20.51
N VAL A 51 0.54 -0.73 21.07
CA VAL A 51 0.73 -2.18 21.21
C VAL A 51 -0.42 -2.88 20.51
N LEU A 52 -0.10 -3.84 19.65
CA LEU A 52 -1.06 -4.56 18.81
C LEU A 52 -1.02 -6.06 19.10
N ASN A 53 -2.12 -6.73 18.75
CA ASN A 53 -2.25 -8.18 18.87
C ASN A 53 -1.50 -8.86 17.72
N PRO A 54 -0.76 -9.95 17.97
CA PRO A 54 -0.18 -10.76 16.90
C PRO A 54 -1.23 -11.64 16.22
N ILE A 55 -0.90 -12.15 15.03
CA ILE A 55 -1.62 -13.24 14.36
C ILE A 55 -1.34 -14.56 15.07
N LEU A 56 -2.41 -15.23 15.49
CA LEU A 56 -2.45 -16.56 16.05
C LEU A 56 -2.99 -17.56 15.01
N GLU A 57 -2.79 -18.85 15.24
CA GLU A 57 -3.19 -19.92 14.31
C GLU A 57 -4.70 -19.96 14.01
N ASP A 58 -5.53 -19.46 14.92
CA ASP A 58 -6.99 -19.41 14.76
C ASP A 58 -7.51 -18.06 14.22
N ASN A 59 -6.62 -17.12 13.87
CA ASN A 59 -7.04 -15.89 13.23
C ASN A 59 -7.59 -16.15 11.82
N VAL A 60 -8.57 -15.34 11.42
CA VAL A 60 -9.12 -15.39 10.07
C VAL A 60 -8.39 -14.38 9.20
N LEU A 61 -7.64 -14.89 8.22
CA LEU A 61 -7.08 -14.10 7.13
C LEU A 61 -7.80 -14.43 5.84
N THR A 62 -8.15 -13.41 5.06
CA THR A 62 -8.89 -13.58 3.81
C THR A 62 -8.27 -12.79 2.67
N CYS A 63 -8.28 -13.31 1.45
CA CYS A 63 -8.15 -12.45 0.28
C CYS A 63 -9.47 -11.71 0.03
N MET A 64 -9.44 -10.61 -0.72
CA MET A 64 -10.66 -9.84 -1.06
C MET A 64 -11.75 -10.65 -1.79
N HIS A 65 -11.43 -11.82 -2.34
CA HIS A 65 -12.38 -12.73 -2.99
C HIS A 65 -12.98 -13.78 -2.05
N GLY A 66 -12.78 -13.62 -0.73
CA GLY A 66 -13.33 -14.52 0.30
C GLY A 66 -12.53 -15.79 0.54
N GLY A 67 -11.41 -16.00 -0.15
CA GLY A 67 -10.53 -17.14 0.11
C GLY A 67 -9.82 -17.01 1.46
N LYS A 68 -9.76 -18.09 2.25
CA LYS A 68 -9.17 -18.12 3.59
C LYS A 68 -7.73 -18.63 3.55
N VAL A 69 -6.83 -17.97 4.27
CA VAL A 69 -5.44 -18.44 4.44
C VAL A 69 -5.41 -19.56 5.49
N GLU A 70 -4.73 -20.67 5.17
CA GLU A 70 -4.49 -21.77 6.10
C GLU A 70 -3.28 -21.46 6.98
N LEU A 71 -3.54 -21.12 8.25
CA LEU A 71 -2.51 -20.80 9.23
C LEU A 71 -2.02 -22.04 9.97
N LYS A 72 -0.72 -22.09 10.26
CA LYS A 72 -0.11 -23.17 11.06
C LYS A 72 1.13 -22.67 11.80
N ALA A 73 1.07 -22.59 13.12
CA ALA A 73 2.22 -22.19 13.93
C ALA A 73 3.20 -23.37 14.09
N LYS A 74 4.49 -23.15 13.78
CA LYS A 74 5.53 -24.19 13.91
C LYS A 74 6.67 -23.75 14.81
N LYS A 75 7.15 -22.52 14.66
CA LYS A 75 8.38 -22.02 15.29
C LYS A 75 8.15 -21.34 16.63
N ALA A 76 7.02 -20.68 16.84
CA ALA A 76 6.72 -19.95 18.09
C ALA A 76 5.77 -20.70 19.05
N LYS A 77 5.71 -22.04 18.98
CA LYS A 77 4.74 -22.87 19.74
C LYS A 77 4.71 -22.66 21.26
N LYS A 78 5.78 -22.17 21.87
CA LYS A 78 5.84 -21.89 23.32
C LYS A 78 5.18 -20.57 23.70
N MET A 79 4.99 -19.65 22.74
CA MET A 79 4.32 -18.37 22.95
C MET A 79 2.89 -18.51 22.45
N THR A 80 1.97 -18.71 23.39
CA THR A 80 0.56 -19.00 23.08
C THR A 80 -0.37 -18.11 23.89
N ASP A 81 -1.56 -17.88 23.34
CA ASP A 81 -2.71 -17.40 24.12
C ASP A 81 -3.76 -18.51 24.11
N GLN A 82 -4.18 -18.97 25.29
CA GLN A 82 -5.11 -20.09 25.45
C GLN A 82 -4.67 -21.36 24.69
N GLY A 83 -3.36 -21.61 24.59
CA GLY A 83 -2.80 -22.75 23.86
C GLY A 83 -2.68 -22.56 22.34
N ILE A 84 -3.13 -21.42 21.80
CA ILE A 84 -3.05 -21.11 20.37
C ILE A 84 -1.75 -20.35 20.09
N GLY A 85 -0.92 -20.89 19.19
CA GLY A 85 0.40 -20.36 18.87
C GLY A 85 0.38 -19.13 17.95
N ILE A 86 1.40 -18.27 18.12
CA ILE A 86 1.70 -17.19 17.17
C ILE A 86 2.19 -17.77 15.84
N VAL A 87 1.69 -17.24 14.74
CA VAL A 87 2.16 -17.57 13.38
C VAL A 87 3.14 -16.49 12.91
N LEU A 88 4.37 -16.90 12.59
CA LEU A 88 5.44 -15.98 12.18
C LEU A 88 5.35 -15.61 10.70
N ARG A 89 6.02 -14.53 10.29
CA ARG A 89 6.00 -14.01 8.91
C ARG A 89 6.22 -15.11 7.87
N ARG A 90 7.29 -15.91 7.99
CA ARG A 90 7.62 -16.97 7.01
C ARG A 90 6.67 -18.16 7.05
N GLU A 91 5.81 -18.26 8.06
CA GLU A 91 4.77 -19.28 8.14
C GLU A 91 3.48 -18.82 7.46
N ILE A 92 3.26 -17.50 7.37
CA ILE A 92 2.16 -16.89 6.61
C ILE A 92 2.57 -16.68 5.15
N GLU A 93 3.79 -16.22 4.87
CA GLU A 93 4.34 -16.14 3.50
C GLU A 93 4.40 -17.54 2.89
N GLY A 94 3.74 -17.74 1.75
CA GLY A 94 3.59 -19.05 1.10
C GLY A 94 2.48 -19.92 1.66
N ALA A 95 1.77 -19.51 2.71
CA ALA A 95 0.60 -20.23 3.22
C ALA A 95 -0.50 -20.32 2.15
N SER A 96 -1.16 -21.46 2.08
CA SER A 96 -2.20 -21.73 1.08
C SER A 96 -3.46 -20.92 1.34
N ILE A 97 -4.14 -20.54 0.25
CA ILE A 97 -5.45 -19.88 0.27
C ILE A 97 -6.48 -20.85 -0.28
N LYS A 98 -7.56 -21.08 0.45
CA LYS A 98 -8.67 -21.99 0.09
C LYS A 98 -9.97 -21.24 -0.10
N GLY A 99 -10.83 -21.72 -1.00
CA GLY A 99 -12.17 -21.15 -1.23
C GLY A 99 -12.17 -19.76 -1.87
N CYS A 100 -11.08 -19.37 -2.55
CA CYS A 100 -11.04 -18.12 -3.30
C CYS A 100 -11.93 -18.22 -4.55
N SER A 101 -12.85 -17.26 -4.71
CA SER A 101 -13.80 -17.23 -5.83
C SER A 101 -13.38 -16.28 -6.96
N ASN A 102 -12.09 -15.94 -7.08
CA ASN A 102 -11.60 -15.10 -8.17
C ASN A 102 -11.83 -15.79 -9.52
N PRO A 103 -12.56 -15.19 -10.47
CA PRO A 103 -12.92 -15.86 -11.71
C PRO A 103 -11.70 -16.10 -12.62
N PRO A 104 -11.73 -17.12 -13.49
CA PRO A 104 -10.64 -17.41 -14.42
C PRO A 104 -10.24 -16.23 -15.31
N ILE A 105 -11.20 -15.40 -15.74
CA ILE A 105 -10.95 -14.22 -16.57
C ILE A 105 -10.09 -13.15 -15.88
N LEU A 106 -10.05 -13.16 -14.53
CA LEU A 106 -9.23 -12.27 -13.71
C LEU A 106 -7.99 -13.01 -13.13
N GLY A 107 -7.54 -14.07 -13.79
CA GLY A 107 -6.34 -14.83 -13.41
C GLY A 107 -6.58 -16.01 -12.47
N GLY A 108 -7.85 -16.33 -12.18
CA GLY A 108 -8.28 -17.49 -11.39
C GLY A 108 -8.02 -17.39 -9.88
N PRO A 109 -8.38 -18.42 -9.10
CA PRO A 109 -8.27 -18.39 -7.64
C PRO A 109 -6.87 -18.04 -7.12
N CYS A 110 -6.81 -17.19 -6.09
CA CYS A 110 -5.61 -16.99 -5.27
C CYS A 110 -5.23 -18.31 -4.61
N GLN A 111 -3.97 -18.71 -4.71
CA GLN A 111 -3.51 -20.01 -4.21
C GLN A 111 -2.67 -19.89 -2.95
N LYS A 112 -1.95 -18.79 -2.77
CA LYS A 112 -1.06 -18.60 -1.62
C LYS A 112 -0.83 -17.12 -1.30
N VAL A 113 -0.40 -16.86 -0.08
CA VAL A 113 0.13 -15.54 0.30
C VAL A 113 1.51 -15.36 -0.33
N LEU A 114 1.72 -14.25 -1.03
CA LEU A 114 2.99 -13.94 -1.67
C LEU A 114 3.93 -13.20 -0.72
N MET A 115 3.44 -12.12 -0.12
CA MET A 115 4.22 -11.26 0.75
C MET A 115 3.35 -10.58 1.80
N LEU A 116 3.99 -10.15 2.88
CA LEU A 116 3.38 -9.32 3.92
C LEU A 116 3.99 -7.92 3.93
N PHE A 117 3.21 -6.95 4.40
CA PHE A 117 3.64 -5.56 4.43
C PHE A 117 4.51 -5.26 5.65
N PRO A 118 5.66 -4.59 5.49
CA PRO A 118 6.58 -4.32 6.61
C PRO A 118 5.99 -3.56 7.79
N TYR A 119 4.97 -2.72 7.57
CA TYR A 119 4.32 -1.98 8.66
C TYR A 119 3.55 -2.89 9.62
N THR A 120 3.26 -4.13 9.22
CA THR A 120 2.64 -5.15 10.08
C THR A 120 3.64 -5.84 10.99
N TYR A 121 4.94 -5.63 10.79
CA TYR A 121 5.96 -6.35 11.54
C TYR A 121 6.07 -5.81 12.95
N SER A 122 6.20 -6.71 13.91
CA SER A 122 6.63 -6.39 15.26
C SER A 122 8.05 -5.85 15.28
N LYS A 123 8.33 -4.98 16.25
CA LYS A 123 9.71 -4.56 16.57
C LYS A 123 10.55 -5.74 17.07
N HIS A 124 9.95 -6.63 17.86
CA HIS A 124 10.59 -7.82 18.40
C HIS A 124 10.51 -8.98 17.42
N LYS A 125 11.55 -9.80 17.34
CA LYS A 125 11.56 -11.04 16.54
C LYS A 125 11.55 -12.25 17.46
N ILE A 126 11.02 -13.36 16.95
CA ILE A 126 11.11 -14.68 17.57
C ILE A 126 11.81 -15.59 16.56
N ASN A 127 12.87 -16.28 16.98
CA ASN A 127 13.64 -17.19 16.12
C ASN A 127 14.06 -16.54 14.79
N ASP A 128 14.58 -15.31 14.88
CA ASP A 128 15.02 -14.49 13.74
C ASP A 128 13.94 -14.20 12.67
N ASP A 129 12.67 -14.31 13.05
CA ASP A 129 11.54 -13.99 12.19
C ASP A 129 10.60 -12.97 12.83
N PHE A 130 9.90 -12.22 11.99
CA PHE A 130 8.97 -11.19 12.45
C PHE A 130 7.65 -11.82 12.89
N ILE A 131 7.06 -11.24 13.94
CA ILE A 131 5.66 -11.49 14.28
C ILE A 131 4.82 -10.52 13.45
N ILE A 132 3.69 -11.01 12.97
CA ILE A 132 2.75 -10.22 12.18
C ILE A 132 1.64 -9.72 13.10
N LEU A 133 1.44 -8.40 13.09
CA LEU A 133 0.44 -7.73 13.90
C LEU A 133 -0.88 -7.65 13.14
N GLN A 134 -1.98 -7.80 13.88
CA GLN A 134 -3.34 -7.70 13.38
C GLN A 134 -3.63 -6.27 12.94
N LEU A 135 -3.47 -6.02 11.65
CA LEU A 135 -3.89 -4.80 10.97
C LEU A 135 -4.86 -5.20 9.85
N GLY A 136 -5.78 -4.31 9.47
CA GLY A 136 -6.83 -4.67 8.51
C GLY A 136 -6.28 -5.21 7.19
N LEU A 137 -5.28 -4.53 6.62
CA LEU A 137 -4.54 -4.96 5.44
C LEU A 137 -3.15 -5.44 5.87
N ILE A 138 -2.77 -6.67 5.48
CA ILE A 138 -1.49 -7.24 5.94
C ILE A 138 -0.53 -7.70 4.85
N GLY A 139 -1.00 -7.90 3.62
CA GLY A 139 -0.15 -8.40 2.55
C GLY A 139 -0.90 -8.61 1.25
N THR A 140 -0.33 -9.44 0.38
CA THR A 140 -0.91 -9.78 -0.93
C THR A 140 -0.85 -11.29 -1.21
N SER A 141 -1.78 -11.74 -2.04
CA SER A 141 -1.79 -13.08 -2.63
C SER A 141 -0.79 -13.18 -3.78
N ASP A 142 -0.56 -14.41 -4.25
CA ASP A 142 0.19 -14.73 -5.48
C ASP A 142 -0.37 -14.07 -6.75
N LYS A 143 -1.61 -13.59 -6.69
CA LYS A 143 -2.28 -12.85 -7.78
C LYS A 143 -2.26 -11.33 -7.57
N GLY A 144 -1.56 -10.83 -6.55
CA GLY A 144 -1.44 -9.40 -6.25
C GLY A 144 -2.63 -8.81 -5.47
N PHE A 145 -3.66 -9.59 -5.19
CA PHE A 145 -4.82 -9.13 -4.42
C PHE A 145 -4.52 -9.07 -2.92
N PRO A 146 -5.05 -8.08 -2.19
CA PRO A 146 -4.78 -7.86 -0.79
C PRO A 146 -5.26 -9.03 0.08
N ILE A 147 -4.51 -9.28 1.15
CA ILE A 147 -4.86 -10.15 2.26
C ILE A 147 -5.24 -9.28 3.45
N LEU A 148 -6.44 -9.53 3.96
CA LEU A 148 -7.04 -8.86 5.09
C LEU A 148 -7.00 -9.76 6.32
N ALA A 149 -6.67 -9.18 7.48
CA ALA A 149 -6.83 -9.86 8.76
C ALA A 149 -8.10 -9.37 9.44
N ILE A 150 -8.92 -10.31 9.93
CA ILE A 150 -10.03 -9.99 10.82
C ILE A 150 -9.47 -9.86 12.24
N PRO A 151 -9.45 -8.64 12.83
CA PRO A 151 -8.88 -8.45 14.15
C PRO A 151 -9.67 -9.22 15.20
N LYS A 152 -8.93 -9.86 16.10
CA LYS A 152 -9.45 -10.62 17.24
C LYS A 152 -8.65 -10.24 18.49
N PRO A 153 -9.30 -9.93 19.62
CA PRO A 153 -8.59 -9.73 20.87
C PRO A 153 -7.80 -10.99 21.27
N ASN A 154 -6.59 -10.79 21.79
CA ASN A 154 -5.80 -11.79 22.48
C ASN A 154 -4.94 -11.11 23.56
N LYS A 155 -4.36 -11.90 24.47
CA LYS A 155 -3.59 -11.43 25.64
C LYS A 155 -2.17 -10.97 25.29
N ILE A 156 -1.65 -11.40 24.15
CA ILE A 156 -0.26 -11.13 23.74
C ILE A 156 -0.21 -9.77 23.03
N LYS A 157 0.77 -8.93 23.38
CA LYS A 157 0.93 -7.60 22.80
C LYS A 157 2.35 -7.38 22.33
N PHE A 158 2.49 -6.76 21.16
CA PHE A 158 3.78 -6.34 20.63
C PHE A 158 3.71 -4.93 20.06
N SER A 159 4.80 -4.19 20.20
CA SER A 159 4.94 -2.90 19.51
C SER A 159 5.25 -3.11 18.03
N PRO A 160 4.65 -2.33 17.12
CA PRO A 160 5.01 -2.33 15.71
C PRO A 160 6.42 -1.79 15.51
N ILE A 161 7.04 -2.16 14.38
CA ILE A 161 8.26 -1.51 13.94
C ILE A 161 7.99 -0.01 13.73
N LYS A 162 8.91 0.83 14.16
CA LYS A 162 8.80 2.27 13.91
C LYS A 162 9.00 2.51 12.41
N THR A 163 7.91 2.66 11.67
CA THR A 163 7.98 3.31 10.36
C THR A 163 8.27 4.78 10.60
N LYS A 164 9.36 5.31 10.03
CA LYS A 164 9.50 6.76 9.92
C LYS A 164 8.30 7.23 9.09
N ALA A 165 7.32 7.84 9.74
CA ALA A 165 6.36 8.63 8.99
C ALA A 165 7.18 9.63 8.16
N SER A 166 6.89 9.76 6.87
CA SER A 166 7.23 11.03 6.22
C SER A 166 6.63 12.12 7.09
N LYS A 167 7.35 13.23 7.32
CA LYS A 167 6.77 14.37 8.07
C LYS A 167 5.43 14.67 7.41
N LEU A 168 4.32 14.32 8.08
CA LEU A 168 3.00 14.72 7.63
C LEU A 168 3.04 16.25 7.68
N ALA A 169 3.09 16.88 6.51
CA ALA A 169 3.03 18.32 6.42
C ALA A 169 1.70 18.72 7.06
N LYS A 170 1.74 19.46 8.18
CA LYS A 170 0.54 20.15 8.64
C LYS A 170 0.19 21.13 7.52
N ILE A 171 -0.88 20.83 6.79
CA ILE A 171 -1.47 21.77 5.83
C ILE A 171 -2.12 22.85 6.69
N THR A 172 -1.41 23.97 6.89
CA THR A 172 -2.03 25.18 7.42
C THR A 172 -2.74 25.87 6.27
N TYR A 173 -4.07 25.83 6.29
CA TYR A 173 -4.87 26.68 5.42
C TYR A 173 -4.79 28.10 5.95
N GLU A 174 -4.01 28.97 5.31
CA GLU A 174 -4.19 30.40 5.53
C GLU A 174 -5.60 30.74 5.03
N GLN A 175 -6.47 31.18 5.94
CA GLN A 175 -7.79 31.67 5.57
C GLN A 175 -7.59 32.84 4.60
N MET A 176 -8.02 32.67 3.35
CA MET A 176 -8.07 33.76 2.39
C MET A 176 -9.04 34.81 2.95
N LYS A 177 -8.53 35.98 3.36
CA LYS A 177 -9.38 37.15 3.58
C LYS A 177 -9.98 37.51 2.23
N ILE A 178 -11.29 37.32 2.10
CA ILE A 178 -12.12 37.82 1.01
C ILE A 178 -12.22 39.35 1.15
#